data_AF-A0A951VP42-F1
#
_entry.id   AF-A0A951VP42-F1
#
_cell.length_a   1.000
_cell.length_b   1.000
_cell.length_c   1.000
_cell.angle_alpha   90.00
_cell.angle_beta   90.00
_cell.angle_gamma   90.00
#
_symmetry.space_group_name_H-M   'P 1'
#
loop_
_entity.id
_entity.type
_entity.pdbx_description
1 polymer ?
#
loop_
_entity_poly.entity_id
_entity_poly.type
_entity_poly.pdbx_seq_one_letter_code
_entity_poly.pdbx_strand_id
1 'polypeptide(L)'
;MARNGKGLPSSVQQAAVDAFLKKVAAAPVAPHEGRGRLLFALDATASREPTWRQACRIQAEMFREAAALGGLDIQLAFYRGFAEFQASPWTSHGDALLRWMADVHCVGGQTQLRKVLDHALAETRVRKLNAVVFVGDCMEEDVDRLSAKSGELGLLGVPLFIFHEGDDPVAAQAFAGFARLSGGACCRFDASSSDQLRDLLRAVAVYAAGGRPALKDFSARRGGIALRLIEQVRS
;
A
#
# COMPACT_ATOMS: atom_id res chain seq x y z
N MET A 1 27.29 29.41 -6.31
CA MET A 1 26.93 29.03 -4.92
C MET A 1 25.84 27.98 -5.01
N ALA A 2 26.16 26.73 -4.65
CA ALA A 2 25.24 25.59 -4.67
C ALA A 2 24.33 25.60 -3.43
N ARG A 3 23.05 25.21 -3.57
CA ARG A 3 22.18 24.85 -2.44
C ARG A 3 21.75 23.39 -2.59
N ASN A 4 22.26 22.59 -1.66
CA ASN A 4 21.98 21.17 -1.45
C ASN A 4 20.47 20.91 -1.21
N GLY A 5 19.89 20.00 -1.97
CA GLY A 5 18.68 19.27 -1.57
C GLY A 5 19.05 18.26 -0.48
N LYS A 6 18.63 18.52 0.77
CA LYS A 6 18.81 17.59 1.89
C LYS A 6 17.75 16.51 1.84
N GLY A 7 18.14 15.28 1.48
CA GLY A 7 17.42 14.07 1.88
C GLY A 7 17.47 13.90 3.41
N LEU A 8 16.47 13.24 3.98
CA LEU A 8 16.43 12.92 5.41
C LEU A 8 17.63 12.03 5.81
N PRO A 9 18.12 12.10 7.07
CA PRO A 9 19.19 11.20 7.53
C PRO A 9 18.75 9.74 7.45
N SER A 10 19.61 8.85 6.95
CA SER A 10 19.31 7.43 6.72
C SER A 10 18.78 6.68 7.96
N SER A 11 19.15 7.11 9.17
CA SER A 11 18.67 6.54 10.44
C SER A 11 17.19 6.83 10.71
N VAL A 12 16.68 8.00 10.32
CA VAL A 12 15.28 8.39 10.50
C VAL A 12 14.38 7.60 9.54
N GLN A 13 14.86 7.39 8.32
CA GLN A 13 14.19 6.59 7.30
C GLN A 13 14.11 5.11 7.69
N GLN A 14 15.18 4.55 8.26
CA GLN A 14 15.16 3.18 8.77
C GLN A 14 14.14 3.02 9.91
N ALA A 15 14.09 3.96 10.86
CA ALA A 15 13.13 3.93 11.96
C ALA A 15 11.67 4.02 11.48
N ALA A 16 11.38 4.79 10.43
CA ALA A 16 10.04 4.89 9.84
C ALA A 16 9.58 3.57 9.21
N VAL A 17 10.49 2.88 8.52
CA VAL A 17 10.22 1.57 7.92
C VAL A 17 10.06 0.47 8.96
N ASP A 18 10.89 0.49 9.99
CA ASP A 18 10.77 -0.37 11.15
C ASP A 18 9.40 -0.20 11.83
N ALA A 19 8.95 1.04 12.00
CA ALA A 19 7.63 1.34 12.56
C ALA A 19 6.48 0.86 11.65
N PHE A 20 6.62 0.99 10.34
CA PHE A 20 5.63 0.49 9.38
C PHE A 20 5.50 -1.04 9.46
N LEU A 21 6.62 -1.77 9.45
CA LEU A 21 6.60 -3.23 9.52
C LEU A 21 6.01 -3.75 10.85
N LYS A 22 6.31 -3.08 11.96
CA LYS A 22 5.66 -3.37 13.25
C LYS A 22 4.15 -3.21 13.17
N LYS A 23 3.65 -2.16 12.51
CA LYS A 23 2.21 -1.96 12.30
C LYS A 23 1.59 -3.00 11.36
N VAL A 24 2.27 -3.40 10.28
CA VAL A 24 1.83 -4.49 9.40
C VAL A 24 1.69 -5.80 10.20
N ALA A 25 2.66 -6.11 11.05
CA ALA A 25 2.60 -7.28 11.92
C ALA A 25 1.48 -7.20 12.98
N ALA A 26 1.17 -6.00 13.46
CA ALA A 26 0.10 -5.76 14.42
C ALA A 26 -1.30 -5.65 13.78
N ALA A 27 -1.40 -5.58 12.45
CA ALA A 27 -2.68 -5.41 11.77
C ALA A 27 -3.66 -6.60 12.00
N PRO A 28 -4.98 -6.39 11.89
CA PRO A 28 -5.98 -7.41 12.21
C PRO A 28 -6.00 -8.58 11.21
N VAL A 29 -5.69 -9.79 11.68
CA VAL A 29 -5.75 -10.98 10.82
C VAL A 29 -7.18 -11.51 10.76
N ALA A 30 -7.78 -11.47 9.57
CA ALA A 30 -9.04 -12.16 9.32
C ALA A 30 -8.76 -13.67 9.10
N PRO A 31 -9.48 -14.58 9.77
CA PRO A 31 -9.58 -15.96 9.32
C PRO A 31 -10.13 -15.93 7.89
N HIS A 32 -9.42 -16.54 6.94
CA HIS A 32 -9.93 -16.68 5.58
C HIS A 32 -9.67 -18.10 5.10
N GLU A 33 -10.69 -18.68 4.49
CA GLU A 33 -10.58 -19.93 3.76
C GLU A 33 -10.21 -19.61 2.31
N GLY A 34 -9.16 -20.25 1.80
CA GLY A 34 -8.67 -20.06 0.43
C GLY A 34 -7.67 -18.93 0.28
N ARG A 35 -7.63 -18.32 -0.91
CA ARG A 35 -6.67 -17.27 -1.26
C ARG A 35 -7.08 -15.93 -0.63
N GLY A 36 -6.11 -15.22 -0.05
CA GLY A 36 -6.28 -13.86 0.43
C GLY A 36 -6.56 -12.89 -0.72
N ARG A 37 -7.20 -11.75 -0.43
CA ARG A 37 -7.56 -10.72 -1.40
C ARG A 37 -6.90 -9.39 -1.05
N LEU A 38 -6.12 -8.85 -1.98
CA LEU A 38 -5.48 -7.55 -1.84
C LEU A 38 -5.97 -6.58 -2.94
N LEU A 39 -6.56 -5.47 -2.53
CA LEU A 39 -6.80 -4.35 -3.46
C LEU A 39 -5.53 -3.49 -3.51
N PHE A 40 -4.94 -3.34 -4.69
CA PHE A 40 -3.78 -2.50 -4.93
C PHE A 40 -4.18 -1.26 -5.71
N ALA A 41 -4.30 -0.12 -5.03
CA ALA A 41 -4.82 1.12 -5.58
C ALA A 41 -3.73 2.16 -5.83
N LEU A 42 -3.86 2.87 -6.96
CA LEU A 42 -2.90 3.86 -7.43
C LEU A 42 -3.57 5.21 -7.72
N ASP A 43 -2.95 6.27 -7.24
CA ASP A 43 -3.14 7.60 -7.82
C ASP A 43 -2.39 7.67 -9.17
N ALA A 44 -3.11 7.81 -10.29
CA ALA A 44 -2.52 8.01 -11.62
C ALA A 44 -2.74 9.45 -12.14
N THR A 45 -2.65 10.44 -11.25
CA THR A 45 -2.65 11.85 -11.63
C THR A 45 -1.28 12.33 -12.14
N ALA A 46 -1.24 13.45 -12.85
CA ALA A 46 -0.03 14.01 -13.46
C ALA A 46 1.07 14.39 -12.47
N SER A 47 0.74 14.70 -11.21
CA SER A 47 1.74 15.02 -10.18
C SER A 47 2.73 13.88 -9.95
N ARG A 48 2.31 12.63 -10.22
CA ARG A 48 3.13 11.43 -10.09
C ARG A 48 3.92 11.05 -11.34
N GLU A 49 3.75 11.74 -12.46
CA GLU A 49 4.47 11.42 -13.71
C GLU A 49 6.00 11.29 -13.54
N PRO A 50 6.69 12.12 -12.71
CA PRO A 50 8.13 12.00 -12.50
C PRO A 50 8.56 10.69 -11.83
N THR A 51 7.74 10.13 -10.94
CA THR A 51 8.05 8.92 -10.17
C THR A 51 7.33 7.67 -10.70
N TRP A 52 6.36 7.85 -11.61
CA TRP A 52 5.48 6.81 -12.14
C TRP A 52 6.26 5.61 -12.70
N ARG A 53 7.25 5.87 -13.57
CA ARG A 53 8.06 4.81 -14.20
C ARG A 53 8.76 3.94 -13.14
N GLN A 54 9.27 4.56 -12.10
CA GLN A 54 9.94 3.85 -11.02
C GLN A 54 8.95 3.08 -10.16
N ALA A 55 7.80 3.70 -9.84
CA ALA A 55 6.72 3.07 -9.12
C ALA A 55 6.29 1.77 -9.84
N CYS A 56 6.00 1.85 -11.16
CA CYS A 56 5.61 0.71 -11.99
C CYS A 56 6.64 -0.44 -11.92
N ARG A 57 7.94 -0.12 -11.96
CA ARG A 57 9.00 -1.14 -11.85
C ARG A 57 8.98 -1.85 -10.48
N ILE A 58 8.86 -1.11 -9.39
CA ILE A 58 8.85 -1.68 -8.02
C ILE A 58 7.60 -2.53 -7.81
N GLN A 59 6.44 -2.05 -8.28
CA GLN A 59 5.17 -2.76 -8.20
C GLN A 59 5.18 -4.04 -9.03
N ALA A 60 5.84 -4.01 -10.20
CA ALA A 60 6.06 -5.18 -11.03
C ALA A 60 6.90 -6.27 -10.34
N GLU A 61 7.89 -5.86 -9.55
CA GLU A 61 8.68 -6.78 -8.72
C GLU A 61 7.84 -7.36 -7.57
N MET A 62 7.05 -6.51 -6.89
CA MET A 62 6.11 -6.97 -5.86
C MET A 62 5.14 -8.03 -6.42
N PHE A 63 4.49 -7.78 -7.57
CA PHE A 63 3.49 -8.71 -8.12
C PHE A 63 4.08 -10.06 -8.50
N ARG A 64 5.30 -10.08 -9.03
CA ARG A 64 6.01 -11.35 -9.33
C ARG A 64 6.30 -12.13 -8.06
N GLU A 65 6.71 -11.45 -6.99
CA GLU A 65 7.03 -12.08 -5.70
C GLU A 65 5.77 -12.54 -4.96
N ALA A 66 4.71 -11.73 -4.98
CA ALA A 66 3.41 -12.08 -4.43
C ALA A 66 2.81 -13.30 -5.14
N ALA A 67 2.98 -13.40 -6.46
CA ALA A 67 2.60 -14.58 -7.23
C ALA A 67 3.43 -15.82 -6.83
N ALA A 68 4.74 -15.66 -6.58
CA ALA A 68 5.62 -16.74 -6.17
C ALA A 68 5.30 -17.30 -4.76
N LEU A 69 4.83 -16.44 -3.84
CA LEU A 69 4.35 -16.87 -2.51
C LEU A 69 3.08 -17.74 -2.61
N GLY A 70 2.27 -17.52 -3.64
CA GLY A 70 0.97 -18.17 -3.80
C GLY A 70 -0.07 -17.67 -2.78
N GLY A 71 -1.31 -18.14 -2.92
CA GLY A 71 -2.36 -17.85 -1.95
C GLY A 71 -2.91 -16.41 -1.95
N LEU A 72 -2.61 -15.58 -2.95
CA LEU A 72 -3.08 -14.20 -3.04
C LEU A 72 -3.75 -13.89 -4.37
N ASP A 73 -4.96 -13.35 -4.32
CA ASP A 73 -5.63 -12.70 -5.45
C ASP A 73 -5.50 -11.19 -5.29
N ILE A 74 -5.09 -10.52 -6.36
CA ILE A 74 -4.88 -9.08 -6.39
C ILE A 74 -5.84 -8.47 -7.40
N GLN A 75 -6.42 -7.32 -7.03
CA GLN A 75 -7.11 -6.43 -7.95
C GLN A 75 -6.32 -5.13 -8.01
N LEU A 76 -5.97 -4.70 -9.22
CA LEU A 76 -5.37 -3.39 -9.43
C LEU A 76 -6.48 -2.37 -9.64
N ALA A 77 -6.42 -1.24 -8.96
CA ALA A 77 -7.34 -0.13 -9.18
C ALA A 77 -6.56 1.17 -9.32
N PHE A 78 -7.10 2.11 -10.07
CA PHE A 78 -6.56 3.46 -10.14
C PHE A 78 -7.65 4.49 -10.37
N TYR A 79 -7.36 5.72 -9.97
CA TYR A 79 -8.08 6.89 -10.46
C TYR A 79 -7.13 7.81 -11.22
N ARG A 80 -7.70 8.60 -12.13
CA ARG A 80 -7.01 9.70 -12.82
C ARG A 80 -8.02 10.69 -13.36
N GLY A 81 -7.53 11.79 -13.92
CA GLY A 81 -8.41 12.82 -14.47
C GLY A 81 -9.37 13.39 -13.42
N PHE A 82 -10.57 13.77 -13.86
CA PHE A 82 -11.59 14.36 -12.99
C PHE A 82 -12.63 13.37 -12.47
N ALA A 83 -12.82 12.24 -13.16
CA ALA A 83 -13.88 11.30 -12.81
C ALA A 83 -13.58 9.84 -13.18
N GLU A 84 -12.36 9.53 -13.64
CA GLU A 84 -12.02 8.17 -14.06
C GLU A 84 -11.59 7.33 -12.85
N PHE A 85 -12.24 6.17 -12.69
CA PHE A 85 -11.81 5.13 -11.78
C PHE A 85 -11.97 3.79 -12.48
N GLN A 86 -10.92 2.98 -12.46
CA GLN A 86 -10.92 1.64 -13.05
C GLN A 86 -10.41 0.63 -12.04
N ALA A 87 -10.94 -0.57 -12.10
CA ALA A 87 -10.47 -1.73 -11.36
C ALA A 87 -10.36 -2.93 -12.31
N SER A 88 -9.24 -3.64 -12.23
CA SER A 88 -9.02 -4.86 -13.01
C SER A 88 -9.92 -5.99 -12.52
N PRO A 89 -10.04 -7.08 -13.29
CA PRO A 89 -10.46 -8.36 -12.74
C PRO A 89 -9.51 -8.81 -11.62
N TRP A 90 -10.02 -9.61 -10.69
CA TRP A 90 -9.20 -10.30 -9.69
C TRP A 90 -8.30 -11.33 -10.37
N THR A 91 -7.01 -11.33 -10.03
CA THR A 91 -6.04 -12.26 -10.61
C THR A 91 -4.97 -12.65 -9.61
N SER A 92 -4.50 -13.88 -9.75
CA SER A 92 -3.32 -14.42 -9.05
C SER A 92 -2.05 -14.37 -9.89
N HIS A 93 -2.16 -13.95 -11.16
CA HIS A 93 -1.07 -13.98 -12.12
C HIS A 93 -0.39 -12.62 -12.21
N GLY A 94 0.88 -12.57 -11.81
CA GLY A 94 1.71 -11.36 -11.90
C GLY A 94 1.71 -10.74 -13.30
N ASP A 95 1.87 -11.54 -14.35
CA ASP A 95 1.93 -11.05 -15.74
C ASP A 95 0.65 -10.34 -16.18
N ALA A 96 -0.51 -10.74 -15.67
CA ALA A 96 -1.77 -10.07 -15.97
C ALA A 96 -1.83 -8.67 -15.34
N LEU A 97 -1.32 -8.53 -14.11
CA LEU A 97 -1.19 -7.23 -13.43
C LEU A 97 -0.16 -6.34 -14.12
N LEU A 98 0.95 -6.91 -14.60
CA LEU A 98 1.97 -6.19 -15.34
C LEU A 98 1.43 -5.58 -16.63
N ARG A 99 0.63 -6.35 -17.39
CA ARG A 99 -0.03 -5.84 -18.61
C ARG A 99 -0.99 -4.71 -18.28
N TRP A 100 -1.83 -4.89 -17.27
CA TRP A 100 -2.74 -3.82 -16.81
C TRP A 100 -1.98 -2.56 -16.42
N MET A 101 -0.90 -2.70 -15.65
CA MET A 101 -0.07 -1.56 -15.22
C MET A 101 0.58 -0.85 -16.40
N ALA A 102 1.02 -1.58 -17.44
CA ALA A 102 1.67 -1.02 -18.61
C ALA A 102 0.76 -0.05 -19.39
N ASP A 103 -0.57 -0.25 -19.31
CA ASP A 103 -1.57 0.59 -19.97
C ASP A 103 -2.00 1.82 -19.12
N VAL A 104 -1.52 1.92 -17.87
CA VAL A 104 -1.84 3.05 -16.99
C VAL A 104 -0.86 4.21 -17.24
N HIS A 105 -1.42 5.33 -17.67
CA HIS A 105 -0.73 6.60 -17.86
C HIS A 105 -1.26 7.65 -16.90
N CYS A 106 -0.34 8.47 -16.38
CA CYS A 106 -0.66 9.65 -15.59
C CYS A 106 -1.42 10.68 -16.43
N VAL A 107 -2.49 11.25 -15.89
CA VAL A 107 -3.29 12.29 -16.54
C VAL A 107 -3.60 13.42 -15.56
N GLY A 108 -3.60 14.66 -16.02
CA GLY A 108 -3.96 15.83 -15.19
C GLY A 108 -5.37 15.69 -14.62
N GLY A 109 -5.53 15.95 -13.33
CA GLY A 109 -6.77 15.62 -12.61
C GLY A 109 -6.68 15.94 -11.12
N GLN A 110 -7.62 15.40 -10.36
CA GLN A 110 -7.70 15.56 -8.91
C GLN A 110 -7.65 14.21 -8.19
N THR A 111 -7.22 14.26 -6.93
CA THR A 111 -7.26 13.16 -5.96
C THR A 111 -8.68 12.63 -5.82
N GLN A 112 -8.85 11.32 -5.96
CA GLN A 112 -10.15 10.64 -5.89
C GLN A 112 -10.08 9.36 -5.02
N LEU A 113 -9.33 9.44 -3.91
CA LEU A 113 -9.22 8.38 -2.90
C LEU A 113 -10.59 7.90 -2.39
N ARG A 114 -11.61 8.76 -2.35
CA ARG A 114 -12.99 8.33 -2.01
C ARG A 114 -13.46 7.15 -2.84
N LYS A 115 -13.17 7.13 -4.15
CA LYS A 115 -13.59 6.05 -5.05
C LYS A 115 -12.91 4.73 -4.73
N VAL A 116 -11.63 4.78 -4.34
CA VAL A 116 -10.88 3.60 -3.87
C VAL A 116 -11.51 3.05 -2.60
N LEU A 117 -11.81 3.91 -1.62
CA LEU A 117 -12.42 3.47 -0.35
C LEU A 117 -13.82 2.91 -0.56
N ASP A 118 -14.65 3.54 -1.41
CA ASP A 118 -15.98 3.05 -1.76
C ASP A 118 -15.92 1.69 -2.46
N HIS A 119 -15.00 1.53 -3.40
CA HIS A 119 -14.75 0.25 -4.07
C HIS A 119 -14.29 -0.83 -3.09
N ALA A 120 -13.35 -0.49 -2.19
CA ALA A 120 -12.87 -1.42 -1.17
C ALA A 120 -14.00 -1.90 -0.23
N LEU A 121 -14.89 -0.99 0.18
CA LEU A 121 -16.07 -1.33 0.99
C LEU A 121 -17.04 -2.22 0.23
N ALA A 122 -17.32 -1.90 -1.04
CA ALA A 122 -18.19 -2.71 -1.89
C ALA A 122 -17.64 -4.12 -2.10
N GLU A 123 -16.36 -4.25 -2.44
CA GLU A 123 -15.68 -5.54 -2.60
C GLU A 123 -15.67 -6.34 -1.30
N THR A 124 -15.42 -5.68 -0.16
CA THR A 124 -15.41 -6.33 1.16
C THR A 124 -16.77 -6.91 1.52
N ARG A 125 -17.87 -6.27 1.13
CA ARG A 125 -19.25 -6.76 1.34
C ARG A 125 -19.56 -8.00 0.50
N VAL A 126 -18.94 -8.15 -0.68
CA VAL A 126 -19.08 -9.34 -1.54
C VAL A 126 -18.23 -10.49 -0.99
N ARG A 127 -16.93 -10.22 -0.81
CA ARG A 127 -15.98 -11.16 -0.19
C ARG A 127 -14.92 -10.34 0.53
N LYS A 128 -14.70 -10.59 1.82
CA LYS A 128 -13.81 -9.73 2.62
C LYS A 128 -12.42 -9.56 1.99
N LEU A 129 -11.94 -8.31 1.94
CA LEU A 129 -10.55 -7.99 1.60
C LEU A 129 -9.65 -8.27 2.81
N ASN A 130 -8.44 -8.77 2.55
CA ASN A 130 -7.44 -8.95 3.60
C ASN A 130 -6.70 -7.64 3.89
N ALA A 131 -6.53 -6.79 2.87
CA ALA A 131 -5.93 -5.47 2.99
C ALA A 131 -6.23 -4.63 1.74
N VAL A 132 -6.01 -3.33 1.88
CA VAL A 132 -5.89 -2.39 0.75
C VAL A 132 -4.50 -1.77 0.81
N VAL A 133 -3.81 -1.73 -0.32
CA VAL A 133 -2.63 -0.89 -0.52
C VAL A 133 -3.05 0.33 -1.31
N PHE A 134 -2.62 1.52 -0.90
CA PHE A 134 -2.80 2.74 -1.67
C PHE A 134 -1.46 3.46 -1.83
N VAL A 135 -1.19 3.95 -3.03
CA VAL A 135 -0.01 4.77 -3.34
C VAL A 135 -0.46 6.10 -3.94
N GLY A 136 -0.09 7.21 -3.32
CA GLY A 136 -0.48 8.57 -3.75
C GLY A 136 0.34 9.66 -3.06
N ASP A 137 0.26 10.88 -3.58
CA ASP A 137 1.10 12.02 -3.21
C ASP A 137 0.30 13.22 -2.68
N CYS A 138 -0.94 13.40 -3.12
CA CYS A 138 -1.75 14.57 -2.78
C CYS A 138 -3.05 14.22 -2.03
N MET A 139 -3.60 15.23 -1.34
CA MET A 139 -4.87 15.13 -0.61
C MET A 139 -5.70 16.39 -0.83
N GLU A 140 -6.68 16.30 -1.73
CA GLU A 140 -7.54 17.44 -2.13
C GLU A 140 -9.00 17.28 -1.70
N GLU A 141 -9.42 16.07 -1.32
CA GLU A 141 -10.80 15.78 -0.89
C GLU A 141 -11.06 16.05 0.61
N ASP A 142 -12.34 15.96 1.00
CA ASP A 142 -12.81 16.09 2.37
C ASP A 142 -12.26 14.97 3.28
N VAL A 143 -11.34 15.34 4.17
CA VAL A 143 -10.65 14.45 5.10
C VAL A 143 -11.60 13.78 6.09
N ASP A 144 -12.67 14.45 6.53
CA ASP A 144 -13.61 13.89 7.50
C ASP A 144 -14.43 12.76 6.85
N ARG A 145 -14.86 12.97 5.60
CA ARG A 145 -15.56 11.93 4.82
C ARG A 145 -14.69 10.70 4.56
N LEU A 146 -13.41 10.91 4.22
CA LEU A 146 -12.47 9.80 4.02
C LEU A 146 -12.11 9.11 5.34
N SER A 147 -12.04 9.85 6.44
CA SER A 147 -11.84 9.30 7.78
C SER A 147 -12.98 8.35 8.17
N ALA A 148 -14.23 8.75 7.92
CA ALA A 148 -15.40 7.92 8.19
C ALA A 148 -15.33 6.57 7.42
N LYS A 149 -15.01 6.61 6.12
CA LYS A 149 -14.85 5.40 5.29
C LYS A 149 -13.68 4.52 5.74
N SER A 150 -12.56 5.14 6.11
CA SER A 150 -11.40 4.43 6.64
C SER A 150 -11.71 3.74 7.97
N GLY A 151 -12.52 4.38 8.81
CA GLY A 151 -13.05 3.78 10.04
C GLY A 151 -13.99 2.60 9.77
N GLU A 152 -14.87 2.70 8.76
CA GLU A 152 -15.74 1.58 8.34
C GLU A 152 -14.91 0.36 7.92
N LEU A 153 -13.85 0.55 7.12
CA LEU A 153 -12.90 -0.51 6.79
C LEU A 153 -12.24 -1.10 8.05
N GLY A 154 -11.87 -0.26 9.02
CA GLY A 154 -11.33 -0.70 10.31
C GLY A 154 -12.30 -1.58 11.10
N LEU A 155 -13.58 -1.21 11.17
CA LEU A 155 -14.63 -2.02 11.80
C LEU A 155 -14.83 -3.36 11.09
N LEU A 156 -14.65 -3.39 9.77
CA LEU A 156 -14.67 -4.61 8.97
C LEU A 156 -13.35 -5.41 9.06
N GLY A 157 -12.34 -4.89 9.74
CA GLY A 157 -11.02 -5.50 9.88
C GLY A 157 -10.24 -5.57 8.57
N VAL A 158 -10.32 -4.51 7.74
CA VAL A 158 -9.58 -4.34 6.49
C VAL A 158 -8.58 -3.19 6.67
N PRO A 159 -7.28 -3.47 6.91
CA PRO A 159 -6.28 -2.43 7.07
C PRO A 159 -5.95 -1.71 5.75
N LEU A 160 -5.77 -0.39 5.83
CA LEU A 160 -5.20 0.43 4.75
C LEU A 160 -3.69 0.59 4.95
N PHE A 161 -2.91 0.09 4.00
CA PHE A 161 -1.47 0.30 3.91
C PHE A 161 -1.17 1.39 2.89
N ILE A 162 -0.79 2.57 3.35
CA ILE A 162 -0.61 3.75 2.51
C ILE A 162 0.88 4.03 2.32
N PHE A 163 1.27 4.20 1.06
CA PHE A 163 2.59 4.62 0.64
C PHE A 163 2.49 6.02 0.05
N HIS A 164 2.97 7.00 0.82
CA HIS A 164 2.89 8.40 0.48
C HIS A 164 4.17 8.88 -0.21
N GLU A 165 4.01 9.60 -1.32
CA GLU A 165 5.09 10.28 -2.02
C GLU A 165 5.07 11.79 -1.78
N GLY A 166 6.24 12.41 -1.83
CA GLY A 166 6.36 13.86 -1.73
C GLY A 166 6.45 14.39 -0.29
N ASP A 167 6.26 15.71 -0.18
CA ASP A 167 6.48 16.50 1.04
C ASP A 167 5.21 17.22 1.52
N ASP A 168 4.04 16.91 0.95
CA ASP A 168 2.78 17.55 1.33
C ASP A 168 2.40 17.18 2.78
N PRO A 169 2.45 18.13 3.74
CA PRO A 169 2.15 17.84 5.13
C PRO A 169 0.67 17.49 5.35
N VAL A 170 -0.24 18.01 4.51
CA VAL A 170 -1.67 17.73 4.60
C VAL A 170 -1.93 16.28 4.21
N ALA A 171 -1.38 15.85 3.07
CA ALA A 171 -1.45 14.46 2.64
C ALA A 171 -0.81 13.51 3.66
N ALA A 172 0.38 13.83 4.17
CA ALA A 172 1.06 13.02 5.17
C ALA A 172 0.21 12.82 6.45
N GLN A 173 -0.40 13.89 6.96
CA GLN A 173 -1.26 13.82 8.15
C GLN A 173 -2.54 13.05 7.89
N ALA A 174 -3.22 13.31 6.77
CA ALA A 174 -4.47 12.66 6.40
C ALA A 174 -4.27 11.15 6.21
N PHE A 175 -3.27 10.76 5.41
CA PHE A 175 -2.94 9.37 5.15
C PHE A 175 -2.54 8.60 6.41
N ALA A 176 -1.74 9.21 7.29
CA ALA A 176 -1.44 8.61 8.59
C ALA A 176 -2.70 8.39 9.45
N GLY A 177 -3.66 9.33 9.38
CA GLY A 177 -4.97 9.22 10.01
C GLY A 177 -5.80 8.05 9.46
N PHE A 178 -5.94 7.96 8.14
CA PHE A 178 -6.70 6.90 7.47
C PHE A 178 -6.14 5.50 7.75
N ALA A 179 -4.82 5.35 7.65
CA ALA A 179 -4.14 4.11 8.00
C ALA A 179 -4.39 3.74 9.47
N ARG A 180 -4.32 4.69 10.40
CA ARG A 180 -4.60 4.43 11.82
C ARG A 180 -6.05 3.99 12.05
N LEU A 181 -7.01 4.68 11.45
CA LEU A 181 -8.45 4.38 11.61
C LEU A 181 -8.83 2.99 11.09
N SER A 182 -8.17 2.53 10.03
CA SER A 182 -8.37 1.18 9.48
C SER A 182 -7.55 0.08 10.18
N GLY A 183 -6.65 0.44 11.09
CA GLY A 183 -5.71 -0.50 11.73
C GLY A 183 -4.52 -0.90 10.85
N GLY A 184 -4.24 -0.15 9.79
CA GLY A 184 -3.11 -0.35 8.90
C GLY A 184 -1.90 0.54 9.23
N ALA A 185 -1.11 0.86 8.21
CA ALA A 185 0.16 1.59 8.35
C ALA A 185 0.35 2.59 7.22
N CYS A 186 0.99 3.72 7.51
CA CYS A 186 1.38 4.71 6.51
C CYS A 186 2.91 4.84 6.54
N CYS A 187 3.54 4.82 5.37
CA CYS A 187 4.96 5.06 5.21
C CYS A 187 5.15 6.07 4.10
N ARG A 188 5.99 7.07 4.34
CA ARG A 188 6.53 7.91 3.29
C ARG A 188 7.67 7.17 2.61
N PHE A 189 7.70 7.18 1.29
CA PHE A 189 8.85 6.66 0.56
C PHE A 189 9.45 7.72 -0.35
N ASP A 190 10.74 7.58 -0.61
CA ASP A 190 11.47 8.38 -1.58
C ASP A 190 11.91 7.51 -2.77
N ALA A 191 12.07 8.15 -3.93
CA ALA A 191 12.58 7.51 -5.14
C ALA A 191 14.02 6.98 -4.97
N SER A 192 14.78 7.40 -3.95
CA SER A 192 16.12 6.85 -3.68
C SER A 192 16.11 5.47 -3.01
N SER A 193 14.96 4.99 -2.51
CA SER A 193 14.86 3.79 -1.66
C SER A 193 13.95 2.71 -2.23
N SER A 194 14.13 2.39 -3.51
CA SER A 194 13.34 1.39 -4.24
C SER A 194 13.36 0.00 -3.59
N ASP A 195 14.53 -0.43 -3.11
CA ASP A 195 14.70 -1.72 -2.44
C ASP A 195 13.86 -1.82 -1.17
N GLN A 196 13.75 -0.71 -0.44
CA GLN A 196 13.00 -0.63 0.80
C GLN A 196 11.49 -0.67 0.53
N LEU A 197 11.00 0.08 -0.46
CA LEU A 197 9.59 0.03 -0.88
C LEU A 197 9.21 -1.39 -1.32
N ARG A 198 10.07 -2.05 -2.09
CA ARG A 198 9.86 -3.45 -2.49
C ARG A 198 9.69 -4.37 -1.29
N ASP A 199 10.56 -4.24 -0.28
CA ASP A 199 10.49 -5.10 0.91
C ASP A 199 9.24 -4.82 1.77
N LEU A 200 8.81 -3.55 1.85
CA LEU A 200 7.54 -3.18 2.50
C LEU A 200 6.33 -3.76 1.77
N LEU A 201 6.28 -3.64 0.44
CA LEU A 201 5.20 -4.18 -0.37
C LEU A 201 5.14 -5.70 -0.31
N ARG A 202 6.30 -6.37 -0.25
CA ARG A 202 6.39 -7.82 0.01
C ARG A 202 5.81 -8.18 1.36
N ALA A 203 6.17 -7.45 2.43
CA ALA A 203 5.62 -7.71 3.76
C ALA A 203 4.08 -7.58 3.77
N VAL A 204 3.52 -6.60 3.06
CA VAL A 204 2.07 -6.45 2.91
C VAL A 204 1.46 -7.61 2.10
N ALA A 205 2.10 -8.06 1.02
CA ALA A 205 1.63 -9.20 0.25
C ALA A 205 1.61 -10.49 1.07
N VAL A 206 2.66 -10.75 1.84
CA VAL A 206 2.76 -11.89 2.77
C VAL A 206 1.66 -11.81 3.83
N TYR A 207 1.46 -10.62 4.41
CA TYR A 207 0.37 -10.39 5.35
C TYR A 207 -1.00 -10.68 4.72
N ALA A 208 -1.25 -10.20 3.50
CA ALA A 208 -2.53 -10.39 2.83
C ALA A 208 -2.78 -11.86 2.45
N ALA A 209 -1.73 -12.63 2.12
CA ALA A 209 -1.82 -14.03 1.70
C ALA A 209 -2.00 -15.01 2.88
N GLY A 210 -1.41 -14.72 4.04
CA GLY A 210 -1.36 -15.71 5.14
C GLY A 210 -1.35 -15.12 6.55
N GLY A 211 -1.61 -13.82 6.69
CA GLY A 211 -1.69 -13.12 7.97
C GLY A 211 -0.38 -13.11 8.75
N ARG A 212 -0.50 -12.93 10.07
CA ARG A 212 0.64 -12.86 11.00
C ARG A 212 1.57 -14.09 10.96
N PRO A 213 1.08 -15.34 10.87
CA PRO A 213 1.96 -16.51 10.82
C PRO A 213 2.88 -16.51 9.59
N ALA A 214 2.34 -16.18 8.41
CA ALA A 214 3.13 -16.10 7.18
C ALA A 214 4.18 -14.98 7.26
N LEU A 215 3.82 -13.85 7.88
CA LEU A 215 4.76 -12.75 8.09
C LEU A 215 5.92 -13.12 9.03
N LYS A 216 5.66 -13.94 10.06
CA LYS A 216 6.70 -14.45 10.97
C LYS A 216 7.65 -15.42 10.26
N ASP A 217 7.12 -16.38 9.50
CA ASP A 217 7.94 -17.34 8.74
C ASP A 217 8.79 -16.62 7.67
N PHE A 218 8.21 -15.62 6.99
CA PHE A 218 8.95 -14.76 6.07
C PHE A 218 10.11 -14.01 6.76
N SER A 219 9.89 -13.54 7.99
CA SER A 219 10.91 -12.86 8.80
C SER A 219 12.05 -13.79 9.21
N ALA A 220 11.73 -15.03 9.59
CA ALA A 220 12.71 -16.04 10.01
C ALA A 220 13.63 -16.51 8.87
N ARG A 221 13.11 -16.60 7.64
CA ARG A 221 13.87 -17.13 6.48
C ARG A 221 14.83 -16.14 5.82
N ARG A 222 14.57 -14.82 5.88
CA ARG A 222 15.30 -13.82 5.08
C ARG A 222 16.29 -12.95 5.85
N GLY A 223 16.29 -12.97 7.18
CA GLY A 223 17.33 -12.32 8.01
C GLY A 223 17.65 -10.87 7.63
N GLY A 224 16.83 -9.91 8.09
CA GLY A 224 17.06 -8.47 7.87
C GLY A 224 16.73 -7.64 9.11
N ILE A 225 17.35 -6.45 9.26
CA ILE A 225 17.14 -5.56 10.42
C ILE A 225 15.66 -5.16 10.56
N ALA A 226 15.02 -4.82 9.44
CA ALA A 226 13.60 -4.46 9.38
C ALA A 226 12.65 -5.62 9.76
N LEU A 227 13.11 -6.88 9.60
CA LEU A 227 12.34 -8.11 9.83
C LEU A 227 12.57 -8.73 11.24
N ARG A 228 13.73 -8.49 11.86
CA ARG A 228 13.99 -8.85 13.28
C ARG A 228 13.05 -8.13 14.25
N LEU A 229 12.47 -7.01 13.84
CA LEU A 229 11.56 -6.21 14.65
C LEU A 229 10.15 -6.82 14.76
N ILE A 230 9.75 -7.68 13.83
CA ILE A 230 8.49 -8.41 13.88
C ILE A 230 8.52 -9.47 15.00
N GLU A 231 9.71 -10.01 15.31
CA GLU A 231 9.91 -10.88 16.48
C GLU A 231 9.81 -10.12 17.81
N GLN A 232 10.09 -8.81 17.82
CA GLN A 232 10.09 -7.97 19.02
C GLN A 232 8.73 -7.36 19.39
N VAL A 233 7.68 -7.46 18.55
CA VAL A 233 6.30 -7.06 18.92
C VAL A 233 5.65 -8.11 19.85
N ARG A 234 6.47 -8.73 20.70
CA ARG A 234 6.14 -9.90 21.52
C ARG A 234 6.44 -9.66 23.01
N SER A 235 6.27 -8.41 23.44
CA SER A 235 6.19 -8.00 24.85
C SER A 235 5.04 -7.03 25.02
#